data_AF-A0A381TUM6-F1
#
_entry.id   AF-A0A381TUM6-F1
#
_cell.length_a   1.000
_cell.length_b   1.000
_cell.length_c   1.000
_cell.angle_alpha   90.00
_cell.angle_beta   90.00
_cell.angle_gamma   90.00
#
_symmetry.space_group_name_H-M   'P 1'
#
loop_
_entity.id
_entity.type
_entity.pdbx_description
1 polymer ?
#
loop_
_entity_poly.entity_id
_entity_poly.type
_entity_poly.pdbx_seq_one_letter_code
_entity_poly.pdbx_strand_id
1 'polypeptide(L)' 'MIIKKYFLDILRWGLRFHSAIHLIELISAIYEEAYMTAGIAFVGGFIEVLASFFIPNEHVHLKPIKSDVHAHCEEEDD' A
#
# COMPACT_ATOMS: atom_id res chain seq x y z
N MET A 1 24.75 -5.07 -0.09
CA MET A 1 24.05 -4.85 -1.38
C MET A 1 22.88 -5.81 -1.59
N ILE A 2 22.97 -7.08 -1.20
CA ILE A 2 21.88 -8.07 -1.36
C ILE A 2 20.75 -7.94 -0.31
N ILE A 3 21.08 -7.79 0.97
CA ILE A 3 20.07 -7.64 2.05
C ILE A 3 19.20 -6.40 1.85
N LYS A 4 19.81 -5.27 1.43
CA LYS A 4 19.10 -4.04 1.10
C LYS A 4 18.08 -4.26 -0.02
N LYS A 5 18.45 -5.01 -1.06
CA LYS A 5 17.56 -5.34 -2.18
C LYS A 5 16.36 -6.18 -1.72
N TYR A 6 16.60 -7.28 -1.00
CA TYR A 6 15.52 -8.11 -0.48
C TYR A 6 14.59 -7.37 0.48
N PHE A 7 15.14 -6.53 1.36
CA PHE A 7 14.34 -5.69 2.26
C PHE A 7 13.42 -4.73 1.49
N LEU A 8 13.95 -4.05 0.46
CA LEU A 8 13.15 -3.14 -0.37
C LEU A 8 12.08 -3.89 -1.19
N ASP A 9 12.38 -5.09 -1.67
CA ASP A 9 11.42 -5.93 -2.38
C ASP A 9 10.27 -6.41 -1.47
N ILE A 10 10.59 -6.81 -0.24
CA ILE A 10 9.59 -7.16 0.79
C ILE A 10 8.73 -5.95 1.12
N LEU A 11 9.36 -4.78 1.31
CA LEU A 11 8.63 -3.54 1.63
C LEU A 11 7.67 -3.18 0.50
N ARG A 12 8.09 -3.29 -0.77
CA ARG A 12 7.26 -3.02 -1.94
C ARG A 12 6.07 -3.97 -2.04
N TRP A 13 6.28 -5.26 -1.75
CA TRP A 13 5.20 -6.23 -1.70
C TRP A 13 4.26 -6.00 -0.51
N GLY A 14 4.79 -5.70 0.68
CA GLY A 14 4.01 -5.38 1.86
C GLY A 14 3.10 -4.17 1.64
N LEU A 15 3.61 -3.14 0.96
CA LEU A 15 2.85 -1.95 0.59
C LEU A 15 1.72 -2.25 -0.41
N ARG A 16 1.92 -3.22 -1.32
CA ARG A 16 0.86 -3.70 -2.23
C ARG A 16 -0.21 -4.50 -1.49
N PHE A 17 0.19 -5.28 -0.49
CA PHE A 17 -0.75 -6.04 0.33
C PHE A 17 -1.42 -5.20 1.42
N HIS A 18 -0.89 -4.02 1.72
CA HIS A 18 -1.44 -3.11 2.74
C HIS A 18 -2.93 -2.82 2.51
N SER A 19 -3.32 -2.56 1.26
CA SER A 19 -4.71 -2.38 0.84
C SER A 19 -5.60 -3.58 1.20
N ALA A 20 -5.08 -4.80 1.01
CA ALA A 20 -5.80 -6.03 1.34
C ALA A 20 -5.87 -6.24 2.86
N ILE A 21 -4.86 -5.80 3.61
CA ILE A 21 -4.84 -5.86 5.07
C ILE A 21 -5.93 -4.97 5.67
N HIS A 22 -6.14 -3.75 5.16
CA HIS A 22 -7.24 -2.90 5.63
C HIS A 22 -8.62 -3.56 5.43
N LEU A 23 -8.81 -4.30 4.34
CA LEU A 23 -10.06 -5.04 4.11
C LEU A 23 -10.22 -6.21 5.09
N ILE A 24 -9.15 -6.98 5.31
CA ILE A 24 -9.17 -8.08 6.29
C ILE A 24 -9.43 -7.53 7.70
N GLU A 25 -8.76 -6.45 8.09
CA GLU A 25 -8.92 -5.77 9.37
C GLU A 25 -10.36 -5.27 9.57
N LEU A 26 -10.94 -4.64 8.55
CA LEU A 26 -12.33 -4.18 8.59
C LEU A 26 -13.30 -5.35 8.80
N ILE A 27 -13.13 -6.46 8.07
CA ILE A 27 -13.99 -7.65 8.20
C ILE A 27 -13.81 -8.29 9.58
N SER A 28 -12.58 -8.46 10.04
CA SER A 28 -12.27 -9.00 11.37
C SER A 28 -12.87 -8.13 12.48
N ALA A 29 -12.73 -6.81 12.39
CA ALA A 29 -13.26 -5.88 13.39
C ALA A 29 -14.80 -5.87 13.41
N ILE A 30 -15.46 -6.02 12.26
CA ILE A 30 -16.92 -6.20 12.21
C ILE A 30 -17.32 -7.53 12.87
N TYR A 31 -16.60 -8.61 12.58
CA TYR A 31 -16.86 -9.94 13.15
C TYR A 31 -16.67 -9.98 14.67
N GLU A 32 -15.68 -9.26 15.19
CA GLU A 32 -15.37 -9.15 16.63
C GLU A 32 -16.18 -8.04 17.33
N GLU A 33 -17.14 -7.40 16.67
CA GLU A 33 -17.94 -6.28 17.18
C GLU A 33 -17.09 -5.06 17.65
N ALA A 34 -15.85 -4.97 17.18
CA ALA A 34 -14.91 -3.89 17.49
C ALA A 34 -15.17 -2.66 16.59
N TYR A 35 -16.34 -2.03 16.74
CA TYR A 35 -16.81 -0.99 15.81
C TYR A 35 -15.92 0.26 15.72
N MET A 36 -15.22 0.63 16.79
CA MET A 36 -14.27 1.74 16.73
C MET A 36 -13.09 1.41 15.80
N THR A 37 -12.56 0.19 15.90
CA THR A 37 -11.50 -0.30 15.02
C THR A 37 -12.01 -0.42 13.59
N ALA A 38 -13.21 -0.98 13.40
CA ALA A 38 -13.85 -1.05 12.09
C ALA A 38 -14.01 0.33 11.45
N GLY A 39 -14.40 1.34 12.24
CA GLY A 39 -14.52 2.72 11.78
C GLY A 39 -13.18 3.31 11.31
N ILE A 40 -12.10 3.10 12.07
CA ILE A 40 -10.76 3.58 11.70
C ILE A 40 -10.26 2.85 10.43
N ALA A 41 -10.38 1.54 10.38
CA ALA A 41 -9.99 0.73 9.22
C ALA A 41 -10.78 1.11 7.96
N PHE A 42 -12.09 1.35 8.11
CA PHE A 42 -12.94 1.83 7.02
C PHE A 42 -12.51 3.20 6.52
N VAL A 43 -12.29 4.17 7.41
CA VAL A 43 -11.85 5.52 7.01
C VAL A 43 -10.49 5.48 6.32
N GLY A 44 -9.54 4.71 6.87
CA GLY A 44 -8.21 4.52 6.27
C GLY A 44 -8.30 3.91 4.87
N GLY A 45 -8.97 2.76 4.75
CA GLY A 45 -9.17 2.10 3.46
C GLY A 45 -9.97 2.94 2.46
N PHE A 46 -10.96 3.71 2.91
CA PHE A 46 -11.74 4.61 2.06
C PHE A 46 -10.88 5.76 1.52
N ILE A 47 -10.08 6.41 2.37
CA ILE A 47 -9.11 7.42 1.93
C ILE A 47 -8.13 6.83 0.93
N GLU A 48 -7.63 5.62 1.19
CA GLU A 48 -6.72 4.93 0.28
C GLU A 48 -7.35 4.70 -1.10
N VAL A 49 -8.60 4.24 -1.15
CA VAL A 49 -9.35 4.09 -2.40
C VAL A 49 -9.53 5.44 -3.08
N LEU A 50 -9.96 6.48 -2.37
CA LEU A 50 -10.11 7.82 -2.96
C LEU A 50 -8.78 8.33 -3.52
N ALA A 51 -7.68 8.19 -2.78
CA ALA A 51 -6.37 8.61 -3.25
C ALA A 51 -5.92 7.82 -4.49
N SER A 52 -6.29 6.54 -4.58
CA SER A 52 -6.03 5.71 -5.77
C SER A 52 -6.70 6.24 -7.04
N PHE A 53 -7.90 6.84 -6.93
CA PHE A 53 -8.65 7.35 -8.07
C PHE A 53 -8.36 8.82 -8.37
N PHE A 54 -8.30 9.65 -7.33
CA PHE A 54 -8.24 11.11 -7.49
C PHE A 54 -6.81 11.66 -7.47
N ILE A 55 -5.85 10.97 -6.84
CA ILE A 55 -4.47 11.44 -6.73
C ILE A 55 -3.45 10.30 -6.97
N PRO A 56 -3.58 9.52 -8.07
CA PRO A 56 -2.81 8.29 -8.30
C PRO A 56 -1.30 8.52 -8.46
N ASN A 57 -0.87 9.73 -8.83
CA ASN A 57 0.55 10.05 -9.03
C ASN A 57 1.24 10.61 -7.77
N GLU A 58 0.47 11.01 -6.76
CA GLU A 58 1.01 11.49 -5.48
C GLU A 58 0.91 10.41 -4.39
N HIS A 59 -0.03 9.47 -4.54
CA HIS A 59 -0.12 8.30 -3.69
C HIS A 59 0.85 7.21 -4.17
N VAL A 60 2.05 7.19 -3.60
CA VAL A 60 3.18 6.29 -3.94
C VAL A 60 2.84 4.79 -3.92
N HIS A 61 1.68 4.39 -3.40
CA HIS A 61 1.30 2.98 -3.20
C HIS A 61 0.60 2.32 -4.40
N LEU A 62 0.05 3.10 -5.34
CA LEU A 62 -0.83 2.57 -6.41
C LEU A 62 -0.30 2.78 -7.83
N LYS A 63 1.02 2.70 -8.04
CA LYS A 63 1.54 2.28 -9.35
C LYS A 63 1.76 0.77 -9.33
N PRO A 64 0.85 -0.06 -9.91
CA PRO A 64 1.01 -1.51 -9.94
C PRO A 64 2.29 -1.92 -10.67
N ILE A 65 2.75 -1.10 -11.61
CA ILE A 65 3.94 -1.31 -12.45
C ILE A 65 4.81 -0.04 -12.33
N LYS A 66 5.70 -0.02 -11.32
CA LYS A 66 6.77 1.00 -11.09
C LYS A 66 6.29 2.45 -10.87
N SER A 67 6.59 3.04 -9.71
CA SER A 67 6.42 4.49 -9.49
C SER A 67 7.31 5.28 -10.45
N ASP A 68 6.85 6.38 -11.07
CA ASP A 68 7.70 7.23 -11.94
C ASP A 68 8.94 7.76 -11.21
N VAL A 69 8.88 7.87 -9.88
CA VAL A 69 10.02 8.20 -8.99
C VAL A 69 11.21 7.24 -9.18
N HIS A 70 10.97 6.01 -9.64
CA HIS A 70 12.00 5.02 -9.94
C HIS A 70 12.13 4.72 -11.45
N ALA A 71 11.42 5.45 -12.32
CA ALA A 71 11.53 5.25 -13.77
C ALA A 71 12.97 5.42 -14.25
N HIS A 72 13.73 6.34 -13.63
CA HIS A 72 15.13 6.65 -13.95
C HIS A 72 16.18 5.89 -13.12
N CYS A 73 15.79 5.03 -12.17
CA CYS A 73 16.77 4.29 -11.35
C CYS A 73 17.33 3.03 -12.06
N GLU A 74 17.05 2.80 -13.34
CA GLU A 74 17.54 1.65 -14.11
C GLU A 74 18.73 1.98 -15.04
N GLU A 75 19.28 3.21 -14.99
CA GLU A 75 20.40 3.62 -15.86
C GLU A 75 21.79 3.56 -15.19
N GLU A 76 21.91 3.15 -13.92
CA GLU A 76 23.20 3.16 -13.18
C GLU A 76 23.59 1.81 -12.55
N ASP A 77 23.22 0.67 -13.15
CA ASP A 77 23.71 -0.65 -12.72
C ASP A 77 24.20 -1.49 -13.94
N ASP A 78 25.05 -0.89 -14.80
CA ASP A 78 25.97 -1.61 -15.71
C ASP A 78 27.35 -1.80 -15.06
#